data_AF-A0A383WJK5-F1
#
_entry.id   AF-A0A383WJK5-F1
#
_cell.length_a   1.000
_cell.length_b   1.000
_cell.length_c   1.000
_cell.angle_alpha   90.00
_cell.angle_beta   90.00
_cell.angle_gamma   90.00
#
_symmetry.space_group_name_H-M   'P 1'
#
loop_
_entity.id
_entity.type
_entity.pdbx_description
1 polymer ?
#
loop_
_entity_poly.entity_id
_entity_poly.type
_entity_poly.pdbx_seq_one_letter_code
_entity_poly.pdbx_strand_id
1 'polypeptide(L)' 'MYNCFRPGDIVRAKVMGDARSYHLSTADNSLGVVRAKSLAGVAMVPVSWQEMQCPQTKAVERRKVAKVEEA' A
#
# COMPACT_ATOMS: atom_id res chain seq x y z
N MET A 1 10.94 5.59 2.59
CA MET A 1 9.59 6.05 2.16
C MET A 1 9.28 5.70 0.71
N TYR A 2 10.17 6.02 -0.25
CA TYR A 2 9.97 5.77 -1.69
C TYR A 2 9.67 4.32 -2.11
N ASN A 3 10.13 3.34 -1.32
CA ASN A 3 9.86 1.91 -1.58
C ASN A 3 8.55 1.41 -0.94
N CYS A 4 7.89 2.24 -0.14
CA CYS A 4 6.73 1.82 0.65
C CYS A 4 5.42 2.37 0.08
N PHE A 5 5.42 3.63 -0.35
CA PHE A 5 4.22 4.36 -0.75
C PHE A 5 4.50 5.24 -1.97
N ARG A 6 3.48 5.43 -2.81
CA ARG A 6 3.47 6.41 -3.88
C ARG A 6 2.21 7.26 -3.85
N PRO A 7 2.25 8.47 -4.43
CA PRO A 7 1.05 9.29 -4.60
C PRO A 7 -0.06 8.50 -5.33
N GLY A 8 -1.28 8.57 -4.80
CA GLY A 8 -2.44 7.85 -5.33
C GLY A 8 -2.66 6.45 -4.75
N ASP A 9 -1.73 5.91 -3.95
CA ASP A 9 -1.94 4.67 -3.22
C ASP A 9 -3.01 4.85 -2.13
N ILE A 10 -3.84 3.83 -1.95
CA ILE A 10 -4.76 3.76 -0.82
C ILE A 10 -4.11 2.94 0.28
N VAL A 11 -3.93 3.57 1.44
CA VAL A 11 -3.18 3.01 2.57
C VAL A 11 -4.11 2.86 3.76
N ARG A 12 -4.15 1.66 4.34
CA ARG A 12 -4.77 1.40 5.65
C ARG A 12 -3.73 1.67 6.73
N ALA A 13 -4.05 2.55 7.66
CA ALA A 13 -3.14 2.95 8.74
C ALA A 13 -3.90 3.08 10.07
N LYS A 14 -3.17 3.00 11.17
CA LYS A 14 -3.67 3.27 12.52
C LYS A 14 -3.41 4.72 12.89
N VAL A 15 -4.45 5.41 13.33
CA VAL A 15 -4.34 6.78 13.83
C VAL A 15 -3.72 6.77 15.22
N MET A 16 -2.69 7.58 15.41
CA MET A 16 -1.99 7.87 16.64
C MET A 16 -1.85 9.38 16.73
N GLY A 17 -2.37 10.05 17.74
CA GLY A 17 -2.20 11.50 17.85
C GLY A 17 -3.40 12.19 18.48
N ASP A 18 -3.37 13.51 18.43
CA ASP A 18 -4.31 14.39 19.12
C ASP A 18 -4.96 15.38 18.14
N ALA A 19 -5.88 16.22 18.63
CA ALA A 19 -6.76 17.11 17.88
C ALA A 19 -6.06 18.05 16.87
N ARG A 20 -4.74 18.27 17.00
CA ARG A 20 -3.98 19.19 16.15
C ARG A 20 -3.25 18.49 14.99
N SER A 21 -2.95 17.20 15.13
CA SER A 21 -2.24 16.42 14.11
C SER A 21 -2.43 14.93 14.28
N TYR A 22 -2.97 14.29 13.24
CA TYR A 22 -3.03 12.84 13.14
C TYR A 22 -1.70 12.28 12.66
N HIS A 23 -1.00 11.55 13.53
CA HIS A 23 0.12 10.71 13.11
C HIS A 23 -0.44 9.35 12.70
N LEU A 24 0.05 8.81 11.60
CA LEU A 24 -0.41 7.54 11.08
C LEU A 24 0.70 6.51 11.20
N SER A 25 0.36 5.30 11.65
CA SER A 25 1.28 4.18 11.73
C SER A 25 0.83 3.03 10.84
N THR A 26 1.78 2.44 10.12
CA THR A 26 1.62 1.22 9.32
C THR A 26 2.59 0.13 9.79
N ALA A 27 2.91 0.12 11.08
CA ALA A 27 3.88 -0.81 11.66
C ALA A 27 3.38 -2.27 11.71
N ASP A 28 2.08 -2.49 11.59
CA ASP A 28 1.45 -3.81 11.61
C ASP A 28 1.43 -4.47 10.22
N ASN A 29 1.28 -5.80 10.17
CA ASN A 29 1.19 -6.58 8.93
C ASN A 29 -0.13 -6.37 8.17
N SER A 30 -1.21 -6.11 8.90
CA SER A 30 -2.52 -5.76 8.34
C SER A 30 -2.61 -4.31 7.84
N LEU A 31 -1.55 -3.52 8.05
CA LEU A 31 -1.47 -2.10 7.71
C LEU A 31 -0.43 -1.84 6.61
N GLY A 32 -0.78 -0.93 5.70
CA GLY A 32 -0.05 -0.70 4.46
C GLY A 32 -0.95 -0.42 3.28
N VAL A 33 -0.39 -0.49 2.08
CA VAL A 33 -1.06 -0.31 0.79
C VAL A 33 -2.06 -1.44 0.58
N VAL A 34 -3.33 -1.09 0.43
CA VAL A 34 -4.43 -2.02 0.10
C VAL A 34 -4.80 -1.97 -1.39
N ARG A 35 -4.59 -0.82 -2.04
CA ARG A 35 -4.85 -0.64 -3.47
C ARG A 35 -3.85 0.33 -4.07
N ALA A 36 -3.25 -0.07 -5.19
CA ALA A 36 -2.34 0.75 -5.98
C ALA A 36 -2.71 0.67 -7.47
N LYS A 37 -2.38 1.73 -8.21
CA LYS A 37 -2.44 1.76 -9.68
C LYS A 37 -1.02 1.72 -10.25
N SER A 38 -0.82 0.93 -11.29
CA SER A 38 0.42 0.92 -12.05
C SER A 38 0.54 2.18 -12.91
N LEU A 39 1.73 2.41 -13.47
CA LEU A 39 1.95 3.46 -14.49
C LEU A 39 1.05 3.29 -15.73
N ALA A 40 0.60 2.07 -16.02
CA ALA A 40 -0.36 1.80 -17.09
C ALA A 40 -1.82 2.15 -16.71
N GLY A 41 -2.05 2.67 -15.50
CA GLY A 41 -3.37 3.08 -15.00
C GLY A 41 -4.24 1.94 -14.45
N VAL A 42 -3.70 0.72 -14.38
CA VAL A 42 -4.45 -0.48 -14.00
C VAL A 42 -4.19 -0.85 -12.54
N ALA A 43 -5.17 -1.45 -11.87
CA ALA A 43 -5.00 -1.95 -10.51
C ALA A 43 -3.90 -3.00 -10.45
N MET A 44 -2.97 -2.83 -9.51
CA MET A 44 -1.89 -3.80 -9.27
C MET A 44 -2.37 -4.93 -8.35
N VAL A 45 -1.75 -6.09 -8.50
CA VAL A 45 -1.99 -7.25 -7.63
C VAL A 45 -0.85 -7.40 -6.62
N PRO A 46 -1.13 -7.71 -5.35
CA PRO A 46 -0.08 -8.00 -4.38
C PRO A 46 0.60 -9.33 -4.72
N VAL A 47 1.93 -9.35 -4.74
CA VAL A 47 2.72 -10.57 -4.94
C VAL A 47 3.52 -10.95 -3.70
N SER A 48 3.91 -9.96 -2.89
CA SER A 48 4.53 -10.18 -1.59
C SER A 48 4.19 -9.04 -0.63
N TRP A 49 4.66 -9.14 0.61
CA TRP A 49 4.56 -8.07 1.61
C TRP A 49 5.26 -6.76 1.21
N GLN A 50 6.13 -6.80 0.21
CA GLN A 50 6.96 -5.67 -0.22
C GLN A 50 6.74 -5.28 -1.68
N GLU A 51 5.93 -6.02 -2.43
CA GLU A 51 5.85 -5.90 -3.88
C GLU A 51 4.42 -6.08 -4.39
N MET A 52 4.06 -5.21 -5.34
CA MET A 52 2.86 -5.34 -6.16
C MET A 52 3.27 -5.46 -7.63
N GLN A 53 2.51 -6.21 -8.41
CA GLN A 53 2.77 -6.41 -9.83
C GLN A 53 1.62 -5.90 -10.68
N CYS A 54 1.95 -5.24 -11.80
CA CYS A 54 0.96 -4.90 -12.81
C CYS A 54 0.54 -6.17 -13.57
N PRO A 55 -0.76 -6.52 -13.63
CA PRO A 55 -1.19 -7.74 -14.32
C PRO A 55 -0.95 -7.71 -15.83
N GLN A 56 -0.96 -6.51 -16.45
CA GLN A 56 -0.76 -6.30 -17.89
C GLN A 56 0.71 -6.25 -18.29
N THR A 57 1.47 -5.31 -17.72
CA THR A 57 2.88 -5.09 -18.11
C THR A 57 3.85 -6.01 -17.40
N LYS A 58 3.38 -6.76 -16.39
CA LYS A 58 4.20 -7.58 -15.49
C LYS A 58 5.27 -6.82 -14.71
N ALA A 59 5.26 -5.49 -14.77
CA ALA A 59 6.16 -4.64 -14.00
C ALA A 59 5.91 -4.82 -12.50
N VAL A 60 6.98 -5.06 -11.75
CA VAL A 60 6.96 -5.18 -10.29
C VAL A 60 7.35 -3.85 -9.68
N GLU A 61 6.57 -3.38 -8.72
CA GLU A 61 6.84 -2.16 -7.98
C GLU A 61 6.83 -2.41 -6.47
N ARG A 62 7.80 -1.83 -5.77
CA ARG A 62 7.89 -1.97 -4.32
C ARG A 62 6.83 -1.13 -3.60
N ARG A 63 6.13 -1.72 -2.65
CA ARG A 63 5.11 -1.12 -1.78
C ARG A 63 5.08 -1.84 -0.42
N LYS A 64 4.72 -1.15 0.67
CA LYS A 64 4.42 -1.81 1.96
C LYS A 64 3.02 -2.41 1.87
N VAL A 65 2.91 -3.63 1.36
CA VAL A 65 1.60 -4.27 1.11
C VAL A 65 0.97 -4.69 2.44
N ALA A 66 -0.30 -4.36 2.62
CA ALA A 66 -1.09 -4.86 3.74
C ALA A 66 -1.62 -6.26 3.40
N LYS A 67 -1.59 -7.19 4.36
CA LYS A 67 -2.37 -8.42 4.24
C LYS A 67 -3.83 -8.08 4.47
N VAL A 68 -4.61 -8.24 3.41
CA VAL A 68 -6.06 -8.12 3.46
C VAL A 68 -6.58 -9.51 3.77
N GLU A 69 -7.23 -9.68 4.93
CA GLU A 69 -8.02 -10.88 5.18
C GLU A 69 -9.32 -10.74 4.36
N GLU A 70 -9.69 -11.79 3.63
CA GLU A 70 -10.98 -11.84 2.96
C GLU A 70 -12.06 -11.88 4.05
N ALA A 71 -12.99 -10.93 3.99
CA ALA A 71 -14.10 -10.80 4.93
C ALA A 71 -15.22 -11.80 4.60
#